data_AF-A0A354GJY7-F1
#
_entry.id   AF-A0A354GJY7-F1
#
_cell.length_a   1.000
_cell.length_b   1.000
_cell.length_c   1.000
_cell.angle_alpha   90.00
_cell.angle_beta   90.00
_cell.angle_gamma   90.00
#
_symmetry.space_group_name_H-M   'P 1'
#
loop_
_entity.id
_entity.type
_entity.pdbx_description
1 polymer ?
#
loop_
_entity_poly.entity_id
_entity_poly.type
_entity_poly.pdbx_seq_one_letter_code
_entity_poly.pdbx_strand_id
1 'polypeptide(L)'
;MDFKPEHYFRAAIQRMEQARYLYQEGRSFALSIYVGGVAVECMLRAFKLLRDPSFDERHNLLRLFSASGMLRVGYETLRVKGLTDTEIDSHLDGLQKAVNAVFDLWANNYRYASEERLLAHLKRLTGFQKIKGDYLKDRARKFLLSAETFITKGTLQWPSSGN
;
A
#
# COMPACT_ATOMS: atom_id res chain seq x y z
N MET A 1 -14.57 16.74 -9.29
CA MET A 1 -13.18 17.08 -8.94
C MET A 1 -12.31 16.14 -9.74
N ASP A 2 -11.50 16.67 -10.65
CA ASP A 2 -10.60 15.85 -11.47
C ASP A 2 -9.28 15.67 -10.70
N PHE A 3 -8.95 14.42 -10.39
CA PHE A 3 -7.75 14.10 -9.62
C PHE A 3 -6.55 13.90 -10.55
N LYS A 4 -5.50 14.70 -10.34
CA LYS A 4 -4.20 14.56 -11.01
C LYS A 4 -3.33 13.50 -10.32
N PRO A 5 -2.30 12.95 -10.99
CA PRO A 5 -1.36 12.01 -10.38
C PRO A 5 -0.81 12.48 -9.02
N GLU A 6 -0.45 13.77 -8.91
CA GLU A 6 0.14 14.36 -7.71
C GLU A 6 -0.86 14.42 -6.55
N HIS A 7 -2.16 14.52 -6.84
CA HIS A 7 -3.21 14.48 -5.82
C HIS A 7 -3.30 13.09 -5.20
N TYR A 8 -3.24 12.05 -6.02
CA TYR A 8 -3.20 10.66 -5.55
C TYR A 8 -1.91 10.36 -4.78
N PHE A 9 -0.77 10.84 -5.26
CA PHE A 9 0.51 10.69 -4.57
C PHE A 9 0.48 11.32 -3.17
N ARG A 10 0.03 12.58 -3.07
CA ARG A 10 -0.12 13.28 -1.78
C ARG A 10 -1.12 12.57 -0.87
N ALA A 11 -2.25 12.12 -1.43
CA ALA A 11 -3.23 11.34 -0.68
C ALA A 11 -2.62 10.04 -0.14
N ALA A 12 -1.79 9.34 -0.91
CA ALA A 12 -1.14 8.10 -0.45
C ALA A 12 -0.32 8.32 0.83
N ILE A 13 0.50 9.37 0.86
CA ILE A 13 1.32 9.75 2.02
C ILE A 13 0.43 10.08 3.23
N GLN A 14 -0.57 10.95 3.02
CA GLN A 14 -1.50 11.35 4.08
C GLN A 14 -2.29 10.18 4.65
N ARG A 15 -2.73 9.24 3.81
CA ARG A 15 -3.46 8.05 4.23
C ARG A 15 -2.57 7.11 5.04
N MET A 16 -1.30 6.96 4.65
CA MET A 16 -0.36 6.14 5.43
C MET A 16 -0.12 6.75 6.82
N GLU A 17 0.03 8.07 6.92
CA GLU A 17 0.11 8.79 8.20
C GLU A 17 -1.13 8.57 9.07
N GLN A 18 -2.33 8.73 8.49
CA GLN A 18 -3.60 8.49 9.17
C GLN A 18 -3.73 7.04 9.64
N ALA A 19 -3.33 6.07 8.82
CA ALA A 19 -3.34 4.66 9.17
C ALA A 19 -2.43 4.37 10.38
N ARG A 20 -1.23 4.95 10.42
CA ARG A 20 -0.33 4.84 11.59
C ARG A 20 -0.93 5.48 12.84
N TYR A 21 -1.51 6.66 12.70
CA TYR A 21 -2.18 7.34 13.82
C TYR A 21 -3.29 6.49 14.42
N LEU A 22 -4.19 5.94 13.59
CA LEU A 22 -5.30 5.08 14.02
C LEU A 22 -4.82 3.80 14.71
N TYR A 23 -3.70 3.23 14.25
CA TYR A 23 -3.09 2.09 14.91
C TYR A 23 -2.50 2.45 16.28
N GLN A 24 -1.81 3.59 16.38
CA GLN A 24 -1.20 4.08 17.61
C GLN A 24 -2.23 4.46 18.68
N GLU A 25 -3.38 5.00 18.27
CA GLU A 25 -4.53 5.27 19.13
C GLU A 25 -5.02 4.00 19.86
N GLY A 26 -4.82 2.82 19.26
CA GLY A 26 -5.00 1.52 19.90
C GLY A 26 -6.45 1.03 19.99
N ARG A 27 -7.38 1.67 19.27
CA ARG A 27 -8.80 1.29 19.23
C ARG A 27 -9.36 1.03 17.84
N SER A 28 -8.63 1.47 16.81
CA SER A 28 -9.13 1.59 15.44
C SER A 28 -8.33 0.70 14.47
N PHE A 29 -8.09 -0.56 14.83
CA PHE A 29 -7.23 -1.45 14.04
C PHE A 29 -7.83 -1.81 12.69
N ALA A 30 -9.14 -2.12 12.63
CA ALA A 30 -9.82 -2.40 11.38
C ALA A 30 -9.80 -1.20 10.44
N LEU A 31 -10.06 -0.01 10.97
CA LEU A 31 -9.98 1.22 10.19
C LEU A 31 -8.53 1.51 9.76
N SER A 32 -7.54 1.26 10.61
CA SER A 32 -6.12 1.42 10.25
C SER A 32 -5.71 0.54 9.07
N ILE A 33 -6.15 -0.73 9.04
CA ILE A 33 -5.91 -1.64 7.91
C ILE A 33 -6.60 -1.12 6.65
N TYR A 34 -7.87 -0.71 6.75
CA TYR A 34 -8.58 -0.17 5.61
C TYR A 34 -7.86 1.05 5.01
N VAL A 35 -7.54 2.04 5.84
CA VAL A 35 -6.88 3.28 5.43
C VAL A 35 -5.46 3.00 4.88
N GLY A 36 -4.73 2.05 5.45
CA GLY A 36 -3.41 1.64 4.93
C GLY A 36 -3.50 1.02 3.52
N GLY A 37 -4.53 0.22 3.22
CA GLY A 37 -4.73 -0.25 1.85
C GLY A 37 -5.20 0.84 0.89
N VAL A 38 -5.98 1.82 1.36
CA VAL A 38 -6.30 3.03 0.57
C VAL A 38 -5.05 3.83 0.25
N ALA A 39 -4.08 3.92 1.18
CA ALA A 39 -2.79 4.56 0.90
C ALA A 39 -2.07 3.88 -0.29
N VAL A 40 -2.02 2.54 -0.27
CA VAL A 40 -1.44 1.75 -1.37
C VAL A 40 -2.22 1.98 -2.67
N GLU A 41 -3.56 1.92 -2.64
CA GLU A 41 -4.39 2.19 -3.81
C GLU A 41 -4.12 3.58 -4.41
N CYS A 42 -4.03 4.61 -3.56
CA CYS A 42 -3.69 5.97 -3.99
C CYS A 42 -2.32 6.02 -4.68
N MET A 43 -1.30 5.37 -4.11
CA MET A 43 0.04 5.34 -4.73
C MET A 43 -0.02 4.67 -6.11
N LEU A 44 -0.71 3.53 -6.22
CA LEU A 44 -0.86 2.84 -7.50
C LEU A 44 -1.60 3.69 -8.55
N ARG A 45 -2.66 4.39 -8.14
CA ARG A 45 -3.40 5.31 -9.02
C ARG A 45 -2.50 6.46 -9.49
N ALA A 46 -1.66 7.01 -8.61
CA ALA A 46 -0.73 8.06 -8.98
C ALA A 46 0.19 7.64 -10.14
N PHE A 47 0.85 6.48 -10.01
CA PHE A 47 1.69 5.93 -11.06
C PHE A 47 0.91 5.53 -12.31
N LYS A 48 -0.30 4.97 -12.14
CA LYS A 48 -1.14 4.61 -13.28
C LYS A 48 -1.49 5.82 -14.13
N LEU A 49 -1.91 6.92 -13.50
CA LEU A 49 -2.32 8.14 -14.20
C LEU A 49 -1.15 8.86 -14.87
N LEU A 50 0.08 8.76 -14.32
CA LEU A 50 1.28 9.25 -15.02
C LEU A 50 1.48 8.55 -16.35
N ARG A 51 1.19 7.25 -16.41
CA ARG A 51 1.45 6.42 -17.59
C ARG A 51 0.30 6.44 -18.58
N ASP A 52 -0.92 6.33 -18.09
CA ASP A 52 -2.11 6.18 -18.91
C ASP A 52 -3.35 6.67 -18.13
N PRO A 53 -3.90 7.85 -18.49
CA PRO A 53 -5.06 8.45 -17.85
C PRO A 53 -6.40 7.72 -18.10
N SER A 54 -6.50 6.80 -19.07
CA SER A 54 -7.80 6.28 -19.54
C SER A 54 -8.38 5.12 -18.72
N PHE A 55 -7.91 4.90 -17.49
CA PHE A 55 -8.12 3.63 -16.78
C PHE A 55 -9.04 3.73 -15.57
N ASP A 56 -10.17 3.00 -15.62
CA ASP A 56 -11.11 2.78 -14.51
C ASP A 56 -11.08 1.30 -14.06
N GLU A 57 -9.96 0.82 -13.51
CA GLU A 57 -10.03 -0.39 -12.68
C GLU A 57 -10.46 -0.05 -11.27
N ARG A 58 -11.63 -0.56 -10.91
CA ARG A 58 -12.22 -0.38 -9.59
C ARG A 58 -11.64 -1.42 -8.62
N HIS A 59 -10.84 -0.93 -7.67
CA HIS A 59 -10.52 -1.56 -6.38
C HIS A 59 -9.80 -2.94 -6.36
N ASN A 60 -9.33 -3.48 -7.49
CA ASN A 60 -8.49 -4.68 -7.48
C ASN A 60 -7.00 -4.27 -7.40
N LEU A 61 -6.41 -4.36 -6.21
CA LEU A 61 -5.03 -3.91 -5.97
C LEU A 61 -3.99 -4.60 -6.85
N LEU A 62 -4.09 -5.91 -7.12
CA LEU A 62 -3.10 -6.59 -7.97
C LEU A 62 -3.21 -6.20 -9.44
N ARG A 63 -4.43 -6.06 -9.96
CA ARG A 63 -4.61 -5.58 -11.33
C ARG A 63 -4.14 -4.14 -11.47
N LEU A 64 -4.50 -3.30 -10.50
CA LEU A 64 -4.05 -1.92 -10.43
C LEU A 64 -2.52 -1.83 -10.28
N PHE A 65 -1.89 -2.76 -9.57
CA PHE A 65 -0.44 -2.84 -9.44
C PHE A 65 0.26 -3.24 -10.73
N SER A 66 -0.24 -4.27 -11.42
CA SER A 66 0.25 -4.64 -12.75
C SER A 66 0.09 -3.47 -13.73
N ALA A 67 -1.05 -2.79 -13.67
CA ALA A 67 -1.38 -1.65 -14.50
C ALA A 67 -0.61 -0.37 -14.11
N SER A 68 -0.18 -0.18 -12.87
CA SER A 68 0.51 1.06 -12.47
C SER A 68 1.88 1.20 -13.14
N GLY A 69 2.53 0.08 -13.45
CA GLY A 69 3.87 0.07 -14.04
C GLY A 69 4.98 0.39 -13.05
N MET A 70 4.72 0.36 -11.74
CA MET A 70 5.76 0.63 -10.72
C MET A 70 6.94 -0.36 -10.79
N LEU A 71 6.72 -1.59 -11.26
CA LEU A 71 7.81 -2.54 -11.53
C LEU A 71 8.56 -2.26 -12.83
N ARG A 72 8.03 -1.38 -13.67
CA ARG A 72 8.61 -1.00 -14.97
C ARG A 72 9.28 0.37 -14.92
N VAL A 73 9.40 0.97 -13.72
CA VAL A 73 10.22 2.18 -13.54
C VAL A 73 11.63 1.82 -13.97
N GLY A 74 12.14 2.53 -14.98
CA GLY A 74 13.41 2.20 -15.62
C GLY A 74 14.57 2.27 -14.62
N TYR A 75 15.53 1.36 -14.76
CA TYR A 75 16.76 1.33 -13.94
C TYR A 75 17.43 2.71 -13.93
N GLU A 76 17.42 3.40 -15.07
CA GLU A 76 17.95 4.77 -15.21
C GLU A 76 17.34 5.76 -14.20
N THR A 77 16.03 5.71 -13.96
CA THR A 77 15.38 6.61 -12.99
C THR A 77 15.89 6.38 -11.57
N LEU A 78 16.14 5.13 -11.19
CA LEU A 78 16.65 4.78 -9.86
C LEU A 78 18.16 4.98 -9.74
N ARG A 79 18.92 4.78 -10.82
CA ARG A 79 20.36 5.11 -10.89
C ARG A 79 20.61 6.60 -10.70
N VAL A 80 19.79 7.46 -11.32
CA VAL A 80 19.84 8.92 -11.11
C VAL A 80 19.58 9.29 -9.63
N LYS A 81 18.83 8.45 -8.90
CA LYS A 81 18.60 8.60 -7.46
C LYS A 81 19.69 7.96 -6.59
N GLY A 82 20.79 7.52 -7.19
CA GLY A 82 21.99 7.02 -6.52
C GLY A 82 21.98 5.54 -6.18
N LEU A 83 21.03 4.75 -6.70
CA LEU A 83 20.98 3.31 -6.43
C LEU A 83 21.89 2.54 -7.39
N THR A 84 22.60 1.56 -6.85
CA THR A 84 23.29 0.52 -7.61
C THR A 84 22.32 -0.52 -8.18
N ASP A 85 22.73 -1.29 -9.18
CA ASP A 85 21.88 -2.32 -9.78
C ASP A 85 21.38 -3.36 -8.75
N THR A 86 22.24 -3.80 -7.81
CA THR A 86 21.84 -4.70 -6.72
C THR A 86 20.79 -4.06 -5.79
N GLU A 87 20.91 -2.76 -5.51
CA GLU A 87 19.92 -2.04 -4.72
C GLU A 87 18.61 -1.85 -5.48
N ILE A 88 18.66 -1.69 -6.82
CA ILE A 88 17.47 -1.63 -7.68
C ILE A 88 16.74 -2.97 -7.67
N ASP A 89 17.46 -4.09 -7.82
CA ASP A 89 16.87 -5.43 -7.79
C ASP A 89 16.17 -5.70 -6.44
N SER A 90 16.89 -5.44 -5.34
CA SER A 90 16.34 -5.53 -3.98
C SER A 90 15.17 -4.55 -3.76
N HIS A 91 15.23 -3.38 -4.39
CA HIS A 91 14.17 -2.40 -4.34
C HIS A 91 12.87 -2.95 -4.95
N LEU A 92 12.95 -3.45 -6.19
CA LEU A 92 11.82 -3.98 -6.97
C LEU A 92 11.24 -5.26 -6.34
N ASP A 93 12.10 -6.19 -5.90
CA ASP A 93 11.67 -7.40 -5.17
C ASP A 93 10.91 -7.02 -3.89
N GLY A 94 11.45 -6.09 -3.10
CA GLY A 94 10.78 -5.62 -1.88
C GLY A 94 9.44 -4.94 -2.16
N LEU A 95 9.29 -4.26 -3.30
CA LEU A 95 8.04 -3.60 -3.71
C LEU A 95 6.98 -4.65 -4.09
N GLN A 96 7.37 -5.67 -4.84
CA GLN A 96 6.51 -6.81 -5.19
C GLN A 96 6.08 -7.62 -3.95
N LYS A 97 6.99 -7.90 -3.02
CA LYS A 97 6.67 -8.59 -1.76
C LYS A 97 5.71 -7.78 -0.89
N ALA A 98 5.94 -6.46 -0.80
CA ALA A 98 5.10 -5.57 0.01
C ALA A 98 3.66 -5.51 -0.52
N VAL A 99 3.46 -5.36 -1.82
CA VAL A 99 2.09 -5.31 -2.38
C VAL A 99 1.37 -6.65 -2.28
N ASN A 100 2.08 -7.78 -2.43
CA ASN A 100 1.47 -9.11 -2.24
C ASN A 100 0.98 -9.28 -0.80
N ALA A 101 1.82 -8.90 0.18
CA ALA A 101 1.42 -8.97 1.59
C ALA A 101 0.22 -8.06 1.94
N VAL A 102 0.11 -6.91 1.29
CA VAL A 102 -1.06 -6.02 1.42
C VAL A 102 -2.29 -6.67 0.77
N PHE A 103 -2.15 -7.18 -0.45
CA PHE A 103 -3.24 -7.82 -1.19
C PHE A 103 -3.81 -9.04 -0.46
N ASP A 104 -2.94 -9.88 0.12
CA ASP A 104 -3.35 -11.09 0.83
C ASP A 104 -4.26 -10.81 2.03
N LEU A 105 -4.23 -9.58 2.56
CA LEU A 105 -4.94 -9.21 3.78
C LEU A 105 -6.03 -8.17 3.57
N TRP A 106 -5.97 -7.34 2.53
CA TRP A 106 -6.88 -6.19 2.35
C TRP A 106 -7.99 -6.45 1.34
N ALA A 107 -9.18 -5.98 1.68
CA ALA A 107 -10.30 -5.90 0.76
C ALA A 107 -11.06 -4.58 0.95
N ASN A 108 -11.55 -4.01 -0.14
CA ASN A 108 -12.25 -2.72 -0.11
C ASN A 108 -13.51 -2.72 0.79
N ASN A 109 -14.15 -3.88 0.99
CA ASN A 109 -15.32 -4.02 1.85
C ASN A 109 -15.01 -3.88 3.35
N TYR A 110 -13.73 -3.86 3.75
CA TYR A 110 -13.33 -3.63 5.14
C TYR A 110 -13.71 -2.24 5.65
N ARG A 111 -14.03 -1.29 4.75
CA ARG A 111 -14.63 0.01 5.11
C ARG A 111 -15.91 -0.10 5.94
N TYR A 112 -16.55 -1.26 5.95
CA TYR A 112 -17.78 -1.54 6.70
C TYR A 112 -17.58 -2.56 7.84
N ALA A 113 -16.35 -3.06 8.04
CA ALA A 113 -16.09 -4.10 9.02
C ALA A 113 -15.89 -3.49 10.41
N SER A 114 -16.57 -4.04 11.42
CA SER A 114 -16.20 -3.83 12.82
C SER A 114 -14.89 -4.54 13.16
N GLU A 115 -14.27 -4.18 14.28
CA GLU A 115 -13.07 -4.84 14.81
C GLU A 115 -13.30 -6.37 14.95
N GLU A 116 -14.44 -6.79 15.51
CA GLU A 116 -14.80 -8.19 15.70
C GLU A 116 -15.00 -8.92 14.37
N ARG A 117 -15.66 -8.26 13.40
CA ARG A 117 -15.93 -8.85 12.09
C ARG A 117 -14.63 -9.07 11.32
N LEU A 118 -13.73 -8.08 11.34
CA LEU A 118 -12.43 -8.20 10.69
C LEU A 118 -11.56 -9.25 11.39
N LEU A 119 -11.53 -9.26 12.72
CA LEU A 119 -10.82 -10.29 13.49
C LEU A 119 -11.26 -11.70 13.09
N ALA A 120 -12.57 -11.96 13.08
CA ALA A 120 -13.11 -13.26 12.69
C ALA A 120 -12.73 -13.65 11.25
N HIS A 121 -12.72 -12.68 10.33
CA HIS A 121 -12.30 -12.91 8.95
C HIS A 121 -10.79 -13.23 8.86
N LEU A 122 -9.92 -12.45 9.49
CA LEU A 122 -8.47 -12.64 9.46
C LEU A 122 -8.03 -13.97 10.09
N LYS A 123 -8.72 -14.41 11.15
CA LYS A 123 -8.49 -15.73 11.76
C LYS A 123 -8.79 -16.88 10.79
N ARG A 124 -9.81 -16.75 9.95
CA ARG A 124 -10.12 -17.75 8.91
C ARG A 124 -9.11 -17.68 7.76
N LEU A 125 -8.81 -16.47 7.29
CA LEU A 125 -7.98 -16.23 6.12
C LEU A 125 -6.54 -16.72 6.31
N THR A 126 -5.95 -16.44 7.48
CA THR A 126 -4.53 -16.71 7.72
C THR A 126 -4.25 -18.02 8.44
N GLY A 127 -5.29 -18.83 8.70
CA GLY A 127 -5.22 -20.03 9.53
C GLY A 127 -4.83 -19.66 10.96
N PHE A 128 -5.82 -19.45 11.84
CA PHE A 128 -5.60 -18.99 13.21
C PHE A 128 -4.45 -19.73 13.91
N GLN A 129 -3.36 -19.02 14.13
CA GLN A 129 -2.26 -19.45 14.99
C GLN A 129 -2.45 -18.81 16.36
N LYS A 130 -2.32 -19.62 17.41
CA LYS A 130 -2.43 -19.17 18.79
C LYS A 130 -1.24 -18.25 19.10
N ILE A 131 -1.42 -16.94 18.92
CA ILE A 131 -0.44 -15.93 19.29
C ILE A 131 -0.73 -15.37 20.68
N LYS A 132 0.33 -15.02 21.38
CA LYS A 132 0.24 -14.31 22.67
C LYS A 132 -0.10 -12.84 22.39
N GLY A 133 -1.20 -12.35 22.95
CA GLY A 133 -1.63 -10.94 22.84
C GLY A 133 -2.81 -10.71 21.88
N ASP A 134 -3.04 -9.44 21.55
CA ASP A 134 -4.12 -9.02 20.65
C ASP A 134 -3.81 -9.40 19.20
N TYR A 135 -4.60 -10.33 18.67
CA TYR A 135 -4.43 -10.86 17.33
C TYR A 135 -4.68 -9.81 16.24
N LEU A 136 -5.70 -8.98 16.41
CA LEU A 136 -6.04 -7.97 15.43
C LEU A 136 -4.97 -6.90 15.37
N LYS A 137 -4.47 -6.48 16.54
CA LYS A 137 -3.33 -5.57 16.65
C LYS A 137 -2.08 -6.10 15.94
N ASP A 138 -1.70 -7.37 16.14
CA ASP A 138 -0.53 -7.94 15.45
C ASP A 138 -0.73 -7.98 13.92
N ARG A 139 -1.93 -8.33 13.45
CA ARG A 139 -2.25 -8.33 12.02
C ARG A 139 -2.23 -6.93 11.43
N ALA A 140 -2.83 -5.95 12.12
CA ALA A 140 -2.76 -4.55 11.72
C ALA A 140 -1.32 -4.05 11.65
N ARG A 141 -0.49 -4.36 12.64
CA ARG A 141 0.93 -4.01 12.64
C ARG A 141 1.67 -4.57 11.42
N LYS A 142 1.54 -5.88 11.16
CA LYS A 142 2.20 -6.54 10.01
C LYS A 142 1.73 -5.95 8.70
N PHE A 143 0.42 -5.73 8.56
CA PHE A 143 -0.17 -5.09 7.40
C PHE A 143 0.40 -3.68 7.17
N LEU A 144 0.43 -2.86 8.21
CA LEU A 144 0.92 -1.47 8.11
C LEU A 144 2.41 -1.41 7.81
N LEU A 145 3.22 -2.34 8.31
CA LEU A 145 4.64 -2.42 7.95
C LEU A 145 4.82 -2.73 6.45
N SER A 146 4.01 -3.63 5.89
CA SER A 146 4.02 -3.92 4.45
C SER A 146 3.55 -2.71 3.63
N ALA A 147 2.45 -2.07 4.04
CA ALA A 147 1.94 -0.87 3.38
C ALA A 147 2.97 0.28 3.43
N GLU A 148 3.60 0.53 4.57
CA GLU A 148 4.63 1.55 4.74
C GLU A 148 5.88 1.26 3.88
N THR A 149 6.30 0.00 3.82
CA THR A 149 7.39 -0.43 2.92
C THR A 149 7.03 -0.12 1.46
N PHE A 150 5.80 -0.42 1.05
CA PHE A 150 5.32 -0.12 -0.30
C PHE A 150 5.31 1.38 -0.58
N ILE A 151 4.76 2.20 0.33
CA ILE A 151 4.69 3.66 0.19
C ILE A 151 6.08 4.29 0.16
N THR A 152 7.01 3.83 0.99
CA THR A 152 8.39 4.33 1.03
C THR A 152 9.10 4.06 -0.31
N LYS A 153 8.96 2.83 -0.83
CA LYS A 153 9.56 2.47 -2.12
C LYS A 153 8.89 3.21 -3.28
N GLY A 154 7.56 3.34 -3.27
CA GLY A 154 6.82 4.13 -4.26
C GLY A 154 7.21 5.61 -4.26
N THR A 155 7.42 6.19 -3.08
CA THR A 155 7.94 7.56 -2.92
C THR A 155 9.33 7.70 -3.53
N LEU A 156 10.22 6.73 -3.30
CA LEU A 156 11.55 6.74 -3.93
C LEU A 156 11.45 6.68 -5.45
N GLN A 157 10.52 5.92 -6.02
CA GLN A 157 10.30 5.83 -7.47
C GLN A 157 9.59 7.05 -8.07
N TRP A 158 8.89 7.85 -7.26
CA TRP A 158 8.09 8.96 -7.75
C TRP A 158 8.98 9.95 -8.53
N PRO A 159 8.62 10.35 -9.75
CA PRO A 159 9.39 11.32 -10.50
C PRO A 159 9.47 12.60 -9.69
N SER A 160 10.69 13.10 -9.48
CA SER A 160 10.88 14.45 -8.94
C SER A 160 10.14 15.38 -9.90
N SER A 161 9.16 16.14 -9.41
CA SER A 161 8.52 17.17 -10.22
C SER A 161 9.63 18.04 -10.81
N GLY A 162 9.77 18.05 -12.14
CA GLY A 162 10.55 19.08 -12.80
C GLY A 162 9.94 20.41 -12.38
N ASN A 163 10.76 21.28 -11.79
CA ASN A 163 10.46 22.71 -11.77
C ASN A 163 10.37 23.22 -13.21
#